data_AF-A0A7X0NMA1-F1
#
_entry.id   AF-A0A7X0NMA1-F1
#
_cell.length_a   1.000
_cell.length_b   1.000
_cell.length_c   1.000
_cell.angle_alpha   90.00
_cell.angle_beta   90.00
_cell.angle_gamma   90.00
#
_symmetry.space_group_name_H-M   'P 1'
#
loop_
_entity.id
_entity.type
_entity.pdbx_description
1 polymer ?
#
loop_
_entity_poly.entity_id
_entity_poly.type
_entity_poly.pdbx_seq_one_letter_code
_entity_poly.pdbx_strand_id
1 'polypeptide(L)'
;MKAITSIAALLLLAMTACGISPTDVQDRGSAPTVRIPPPTKTIYLVRNGKLAREPADVEDDTVESVLGALFEASARPLGDRDTALRGFTYLRTRNSINPPQRDEIQLPRTSTLTVYISGDGTLTKLGMAQIVCTAQQDAAYEVVRIVRENQGRPPKDEGRHTCGELK
;
A
#
# COMPACT_ATOMS: atom_id res chain seq x y z
N MET A 1 -56.28 -35.90 -61.71
CA MET A 1 -55.14 -36.57 -61.05
C MET A 1 -53.88 -35.71 -61.19
N LYS A 2 -53.77 -34.61 -60.44
CA LYS A 2 -52.65 -33.66 -60.46
C LYS A 2 -52.53 -33.03 -59.07
N ALA A 3 -52.27 -33.85 -58.06
CA ALA A 3 -52.11 -33.36 -56.68
C ALA A 3 -51.08 -34.16 -55.87
N ILE A 4 -50.56 -35.26 -56.41
CA ILE A 4 -49.72 -36.20 -55.66
C ILE A 4 -48.22 -35.90 -55.85
N THR A 5 -47.84 -35.23 -56.95
CA THR A 5 -46.44 -34.94 -57.27
C THR A 5 -45.83 -33.77 -56.50
N SER A 6 -46.64 -32.88 -55.90
CA SER A 6 -46.13 -31.72 -55.15
C SER A 6 -45.81 -32.00 -53.68
N ILE A 7 -46.29 -33.11 -53.12
CA ILE A 7 -46.09 -33.46 -51.71
C ILE A 7 -44.75 -34.18 -51.50
N ALA A 8 -44.32 -34.99 -52.47
CA ALA A 8 -43.08 -35.76 -52.37
C ALA A 8 -41.81 -34.87 -52.32
N ALA A 9 -41.81 -33.73 -53.03
CA ALA A 9 -40.66 -32.83 -53.05
C ALA A 9 -40.45 -32.07 -51.73
N LEU A 10 -41.52 -31.81 -50.95
CA LEU A 10 -41.44 -31.09 -49.69
C LEU A 10 -40.90 -31.96 -48.54
N LEU A 11 -41.14 -33.28 -48.60
CA LEU A 11 -40.63 -34.26 -47.63
C LEU A 11 -39.12 -34.50 -47.73
N LEU A 12 -38.54 -34.36 -48.92
CA LEU A 12 -37.10 -34.56 -49.16
C LEU A 12 -36.22 -33.41 -48.64
N LEU A 13 -36.75 -32.18 -48.58
CA LEU A 13 -36.05 -31.00 -48.05
C LEU A 13 -35.94 -30.98 -46.52
N ALA A 14 -36.76 -31.78 -45.81
CA ALA A 14 -36.72 -31.87 -44.36
C ALA A 14 -35.60 -32.80 -43.84
N MET A 15 -35.02 -33.65 -44.70
CA MET A 15 -34.02 -34.64 -44.30
C MET A 15 -32.56 -34.17 -44.46
N THR A 16 -32.30 -33.01 -45.08
CA THR A 16 -30.94 -32.46 -45.26
C THR A 16 -30.58 -31.38 -44.23
N ALA A 17 -31.45 -31.11 -43.26
CA ALA A 17 -31.10 -30.29 -42.11
C ALA A 17 -30.23 -31.10 -41.16
N CYS A 18 -28.93 -31.22 -41.47
CA CYS A 18 -27.90 -31.69 -40.55
C CYS A 18 -27.78 -30.67 -39.41
N GLY A 19 -28.70 -30.75 -38.46
CA GLY A 19 -28.65 -29.96 -37.23
C GLY A 19 -27.43 -30.39 -36.42
N ILE A 20 -26.46 -29.50 -36.29
CA ILE A 20 -25.39 -29.68 -35.30
C ILE A 20 -26.08 -29.61 -33.95
N SER A 21 -26.16 -30.74 -33.24
CA SER A 21 -26.70 -30.75 -31.88
C SER A 21 -25.83 -29.82 -31.04
N PRO A 22 -26.42 -28.85 -30.31
CA PRO A 22 -25.65 -27.99 -29.44
C PRO A 22 -24.87 -28.89 -28.48
N THR A 23 -23.55 -28.73 -28.46
CA THR A 23 -22.72 -29.38 -27.46
C THR A 23 -22.93 -28.62 -26.16
N ASP A 24 -23.26 -29.34 -25.09
CA ASP A 24 -23.43 -28.73 -23.78
C ASP A 24 -22.15 -27.99 -23.36
N VAL A 25 -22.34 -26.85 -22.71
CA VAL A 25 -21.23 -26.08 -22.11
C VAL A 25 -20.70 -26.88 -20.94
N GLN A 26 -19.47 -27.39 -21.06
CA GLN A 26 -18.77 -27.97 -19.92
C GLN A 26 -18.18 -26.86 -19.06
N ASP A 27 -18.82 -26.59 -17.92
CA ASP A 27 -18.24 -25.76 -16.87
C ASP A 27 -17.05 -26.51 -16.25
N ARG A 28 -15.83 -25.99 -16.47
CA ARG A 28 -14.60 -26.56 -15.91
C ARG A 28 -14.27 -26.02 -14.51
N GLY A 29 -15.26 -25.42 -13.85
CA GLY A 29 -15.10 -24.79 -12.56
C GLY A 29 -14.41 -23.43 -12.66
N SER A 30 -14.27 -22.77 -11.52
CA SER A 30 -13.64 -21.46 -11.43
C SER A 30 -12.17 -21.53 -11.86
N ALA A 31 -11.69 -20.47 -12.53
CA ALA A 31 -10.28 -20.34 -12.86
C ALA A 31 -9.43 -20.44 -11.58
N PRO A 32 -8.28 -21.15 -11.62
CA PRO A 32 -7.37 -21.19 -10.48
C PRO A 32 -6.85 -19.77 -10.20
N THR A 33 -7.18 -19.23 -9.03
CA THR A 33 -6.66 -17.94 -8.58
C THR A 33 -5.33 -18.16 -7.87
N VAL A 34 -4.25 -17.52 -8.35
CA VAL A 34 -2.96 -17.49 -7.65
C VAL A 34 -3.00 -16.35 -6.64
N ARG A 35 -2.77 -16.65 -5.35
CA ARG A 35 -2.56 -15.61 -4.33
C ARG A 35 -1.12 -15.12 -4.42
N ILE A 36 -0.94 -13.87 -4.82
CA ILE A 36 0.37 -13.22 -4.80
C ILE A 36 0.62 -12.81 -3.33
N PRO A 37 1.73 -13.23 -2.71
CA PRO A 37 2.05 -12.79 -1.35
C PRO A 37 2.25 -11.28 -1.32
N PRO A 38 1.91 -10.61 -0.20
CA PRO A 38 2.13 -9.18 -0.05
C PRO A 38 3.62 -8.84 -0.25
N PRO A 39 3.94 -7.66 -0.82
CA PRO A 39 5.31 -7.19 -0.87
C PRO A 39 5.90 -7.09 0.54
N THR A 40 7.13 -7.56 0.70
CA THR A 40 7.87 -7.41 1.95
C THR A 40 8.76 -6.16 1.85
N LYS A 41 8.53 -5.21 2.74
CA LYS A 41 9.38 -4.03 2.94
C LYS A 41 10.10 -4.13 4.28
N THR A 42 10.88 -3.10 4.61
CA THR A 42 11.60 -3.02 5.88
C THR A 42 11.04 -1.87 6.69
N ILE A 43 10.89 -2.08 7.99
CA ILE A 43 10.58 -1.05 8.99
C ILE A 43 11.70 -0.98 10.03
N TYR A 44 11.79 0.13 10.75
CA TYR A 44 12.74 0.27 11.85
C TYR A 44 12.08 0.06 13.21
N LEU A 45 12.46 -1.03 13.88
CA LEU A 45 12.14 -1.30 15.29
C LEU A 45 13.36 -1.04 16.18
N VAL A 46 13.21 -1.26 17.49
CA VAL A 46 14.29 -1.14 18.46
C VAL A 46 14.79 -2.52 18.87
N ARG A 47 16.10 -2.75 18.84
CA ARG A 47 16.74 -3.92 19.45
C ARG A 47 17.96 -3.45 20.23
N ASN A 48 18.07 -3.82 21.50
CA ASN A 48 19.15 -3.39 22.39
C ASN A 48 19.31 -1.85 22.44
N GLY A 49 18.19 -1.12 22.48
CA GLY A 49 18.16 0.35 22.52
C GLY A 49 18.58 1.06 21.23
N LYS A 50 18.78 0.33 20.13
CA LYS A 50 19.21 0.87 18.83
C LYS A 50 18.20 0.54 17.74
N LEU A 51 18.18 1.34 16.69
CA LEU A 51 17.39 1.07 15.50
C LEU A 51 17.86 -0.23 14.81
N ALA A 52 16.91 -1.11 14.53
CA ALA A 52 17.11 -2.36 13.80
C ALA A 52 16.12 -2.44 12.64
N ARG A 53 16.62 -2.88 11.48
CA ARG A 53 15.81 -3.14 10.29
C ARG A 53 15.11 -4.47 10.46
N GLU A 54 13.79 -4.48 10.30
CA GLU A 54 12.97 -5.67 10.42
C GLU A 54 12.02 -5.77 9.22
N PRO A 55 11.78 -6.98 8.68
CA PRO A 55 10.86 -7.16 7.58
C PRO A 55 9.42 -6.88 8.03
N ALA A 56 8.63 -6.32 7.13
CA ALA A 56 7.20 -6.13 7.31
C ALA A 56 6.47 -6.41 6.00
N ASP A 57 5.40 -7.20 6.08
CA ASP A 57 4.47 -7.38 4.99
C ASP A 57 3.58 -6.14 4.89
N VAL A 58 3.50 -5.57 3.68
CA VAL A 58 2.73 -4.36 3.41
C VAL A 58 1.75 -4.63 2.26
N GLU A 59 0.69 -3.84 2.18
CA GLU A 59 -0.31 -3.97 1.11
C GLU A 59 0.28 -3.56 -0.26
N ASP A 60 1.06 -2.48 -0.28
CA ASP A 60 1.70 -1.95 -1.47
C ASP A 60 3.07 -1.29 -1.18
N ASP A 61 3.71 -0.81 -2.24
CA ASP A 61 5.05 -0.24 -2.22
C ASP A 61 5.10 1.24 -1.79
N THR A 62 4.03 1.79 -1.19
CA THR A 62 3.97 3.20 -0.80
C THR A 62 4.54 3.47 0.59
N VAL A 63 5.02 4.69 0.82
CA VAL A 63 5.49 5.15 2.14
C VAL A 63 4.39 5.09 3.21
N GLU A 64 3.13 5.30 2.80
CA GLU A 64 1.96 5.21 3.67
C GLU A 64 1.76 3.78 4.19
N SER A 65 1.80 2.77 3.32
CA SER A 65 1.70 1.37 3.70
C SER A 65 2.84 0.92 4.64
N VAL A 66 4.07 1.36 4.35
CA VAL A 66 5.24 1.03 5.19
C VAL A 66 5.16 1.69 6.57
N LEU A 67 4.72 2.94 6.65
CA LEU A 67 4.48 3.62 7.93
C LEU A 67 3.30 3.00 8.68
N GLY A 68 2.23 2.64 8.00
CA GLY A 68 1.11 1.88 8.58
C GLY A 68 1.61 0.61 9.27
N ALA A 69 2.40 -0.21 8.56
CA ALA A 69 2.99 -1.42 9.12
C ALA A 69 3.90 -1.18 10.32
N LEU A 70 4.68 -0.09 10.34
CA LEU A 70 5.50 0.27 11.51
C LEU A 70 4.65 0.51 12.77
N PHE A 71 3.56 1.28 12.64
CA PHE A 71 2.70 1.60 13.77
C PHE A 71 1.85 0.39 14.20
N GLU A 72 1.39 -0.42 13.26
CA GLU A 72 0.71 -1.68 13.56
C GLU A 72 1.62 -2.68 14.30
N ALA A 73 2.87 -2.82 13.84
CA ALA A 73 3.86 -3.64 14.54
C ALA A 73 4.11 -3.10 15.96
N SER A 74 4.21 -1.77 16.10
CA SER A 74 4.44 -1.12 17.40
C SER A 74 3.29 -1.28 18.40
N ALA A 75 2.08 -1.57 17.92
CA ALA A 75 0.92 -1.86 18.76
C ALA A 75 0.90 -3.29 19.33
N ARG A 76 1.73 -4.21 18.79
CA ARG A 76 1.73 -5.63 19.15
C ARG A 76 2.89 -5.99 20.09
N PRO A 77 2.88 -7.18 20.71
CA PRO A 77 4.07 -7.74 21.37
C PRO A 77 5.17 -8.03 20.35
N LEU A 78 6.41 -7.61 20.63
CA LEU A 78 7.53 -7.61 19.68
C LEU A 78 8.63 -8.64 20.00
N GLY A 79 8.44 -9.48 21.01
CA GLY A 79 9.41 -10.51 21.41
C GLY A 79 10.71 -9.90 21.92
N ASP A 80 11.81 -10.17 21.22
CA ASP A 80 13.16 -9.65 21.51
C ASP A 80 13.38 -8.20 21.01
N ARG A 81 12.40 -7.62 20.30
CA ARG A 81 12.42 -6.22 19.86
C ARG A 81 11.52 -5.37 20.75
N ASP A 82 11.68 -4.06 20.61
CA ASP A 82 10.92 -3.02 21.29
C ASP A 82 10.55 -1.88 20.32
N THR A 83 9.81 -0.89 20.82
CA THR A 83 9.40 0.30 20.07
C THR A 83 9.24 1.50 21.00
N ALA A 84 9.73 2.66 20.56
CA ALA A 84 9.49 3.94 21.21
C ALA A 84 8.17 4.60 20.75
N LEU A 85 7.39 3.92 19.91
CA LEU A 85 6.10 4.40 19.37
C LEU A 85 4.89 3.86 20.15
N ARG A 86 5.11 3.23 21.31
CA ARG A 86 4.00 2.73 22.14
C ARG A 86 3.10 3.89 22.58
N GLY A 87 1.80 3.74 22.36
CA GLY A 87 0.81 4.79 22.69
C GLY A 87 0.67 5.88 21.62
N PHE A 88 1.36 5.74 20.49
CA PHE A 88 1.18 6.59 19.31
C PHE A 88 0.46 5.83 18.19
N THR A 89 -0.28 6.56 17.37
CA THR A 89 -1.04 6.04 16.24
C THR A 89 -0.72 6.83 14.98
N TYR A 90 -0.52 6.15 13.86
CA TYR A 90 -0.40 6.77 12.55
C TYR A 90 -1.77 7.25 12.06
N LEU A 91 -1.83 8.48 11.53
CA LEU A 91 -3.07 9.05 11.00
C LEU A 91 -3.07 9.10 9.48
N ARG A 92 -2.03 9.69 8.89
CA ARG A 92 -1.88 9.93 7.45
C ARG A 92 -0.51 10.50 7.11
N THR A 93 -0.18 10.54 5.83
CA THR A 93 0.94 11.35 5.30
C THR A 93 0.44 12.42 4.33
N ARG A 94 1.25 13.46 4.12
CA ARG A 94 1.07 14.44 3.05
C ARG A 94 2.41 14.78 2.41
N ASN A 95 2.44 14.74 1.09
CA ASN A 95 3.61 15.12 0.31
C ASN A 95 3.51 16.58 -0.11
N SER A 96 4.55 17.36 0.20
CA SER A 96 4.73 18.70 -0.38
C SER A 96 5.86 18.63 -1.40
N ILE A 97 5.51 18.79 -2.67
CA ILE A 97 6.47 18.97 -3.75
C ILE A 97 6.60 20.48 -3.95
N ASN A 98 7.80 21.04 -3.78
CA ASN A 98 8.04 22.43 -4.15
C ASN A 98 7.88 22.57 -5.67
N PRO A 99 6.94 23.41 -6.17
CA PRO A 99 6.73 23.57 -7.60
C PRO A 99 7.94 24.23 -8.25
N PRO A 100 8.31 23.86 -9.49
CA PRO A 100 9.42 24.49 -10.18
C PRO A 100 9.15 25.97 -10.40
N GLN A 101 10.08 26.84 -9.98
CA GLN A 101 10.10 28.22 -10.45
C GLN A 101 10.69 28.25 -11.87
N ARG A 102 10.15 29.11 -12.74
CA ARG A 102 10.36 29.09 -14.20
C ARG A 102 11.83 29.24 -14.62
N ASP A 103 12.68 29.75 -13.73
CA ASP A 103 14.06 30.15 -14.01
C ASP A 103 15.11 29.52 -13.06
N GLU A 104 14.76 28.50 -12.27
CA GLU A 104 15.73 27.81 -11.40
C GLU A 104 16.39 26.62 -12.12
N ILE A 105 17.72 26.53 -12.01
CA ILE A 105 18.51 25.31 -12.27
C ILE A 105 17.81 24.16 -11.53
N GLN A 106 17.60 23.02 -12.19
CA GLN A 106 17.00 21.81 -11.58
C GLN A 106 17.86 21.31 -10.40
N LEU A 107 17.68 21.94 -9.24
CA LEU A 107 18.10 21.42 -7.97
C LEU A 107 17.25 20.17 -7.67
N PRO A 108 17.79 19.16 -6.97
CA PRO A 108 16.99 18.04 -6.51
C PRO A 108 15.79 18.58 -5.73
N ARG A 109 14.60 18.05 -6.04
CA ARG A 109 13.33 18.53 -5.50
C ARG A 109 13.38 18.33 -3.98
N THR A 110 13.32 19.41 -3.21
CA THR A 110 13.26 19.32 -1.74
C THR A 110 11.88 18.85 -1.28
N SER A 111 11.60 17.57 -1.50
CA SER A 111 10.34 16.92 -1.14
C SER A 111 10.27 16.73 0.37
N THR A 112 9.27 17.36 0.99
CA THR A 112 8.97 17.12 2.41
C THR A 112 7.80 16.17 2.52
N LEU A 113 8.02 15.04 3.20
CA LEU A 113 6.95 14.17 3.68
C LEU A 113 6.48 14.68 5.05
N THR A 114 5.20 15.00 5.20
CA THR A 114 4.61 15.29 6.53
C THR A 114 3.89 14.07 7.02
N VAL A 115 4.32 13.51 8.15
CA VAL A 115 3.71 12.37 8.84
C VAL A 115 2.85 12.90 9.97
N TYR A 116 1.57 12.54 9.98
CA TYR A 116 0.63 12.90 11.02
C TYR A 116 0.42 11.73 11.97
N ILE A 117 0.56 11.98 13.26
CA ILE A 117 0.38 10.98 14.31
C ILE A 117 -0.57 11.50 15.39
N SER A 118 -1.17 10.62 16.17
CA SER A 118 -1.82 10.95 17.45
C SER A 118 -1.15 10.18 18.59
N GLY A 119 -1.42 10.58 19.82
CA GLY A 119 -0.89 9.95 21.03
C GLY A 119 -0.49 10.97 22.08
N ASP A 120 -0.58 10.58 23.34
CA ASP A 120 -0.13 11.40 24.48
C ASP A 120 1.34 11.12 24.83
N GLY A 121 1.93 11.97 25.68
CA GLY A 121 3.32 11.85 26.10
C GLY A 121 4.34 12.46 25.14
N THR A 122 5.64 12.31 25.45
CA THR A 122 6.73 12.91 24.66
C THR A 122 7.19 11.95 23.57
N LEU A 123 7.21 12.40 22.32
CA LEU A 123 7.82 11.62 21.24
C LEU A 123 9.33 11.72 21.39
N THR A 124 9.98 10.61 21.71
CA THR A 124 11.43 10.59 21.98
C THR A 124 12.23 10.70 20.68
N LYS A 125 13.53 11.04 20.79
CA LYS A 125 14.46 11.00 19.64
C LYS A 125 14.41 9.65 18.92
N LEU A 126 14.36 8.55 19.68
CA LEU A 126 14.29 7.20 19.14
C LEU A 126 12.97 6.94 18.39
N GLY A 127 11.83 7.41 18.91
CA GLY A 127 10.54 7.32 18.24
C GLY A 127 10.51 8.12 16.93
N MET A 128 11.03 9.35 16.95
CA MET A 128 11.22 10.13 15.72
C MET A 128 12.12 9.37 14.73
N ALA A 129 13.20 8.76 15.21
CA ALA A 129 14.14 8.02 14.36
C ALA A 129 13.47 6.81 13.71
N GLN A 130 12.60 6.07 14.42
CA GLN A 130 11.83 4.97 13.83
C GLN A 130 10.94 5.45 12.67
N ILE A 131 10.22 6.56 12.85
CA ILE A 131 9.33 7.12 11.82
C ILE A 131 10.14 7.61 10.61
N VAL A 132 11.14 8.46 10.86
CA VAL A 132 11.91 9.15 9.82
C VAL A 132 12.76 8.16 9.02
N CYS A 133 13.47 7.26 9.70
CA CYS A 133 14.28 6.26 9.01
C CYS A 133 13.44 5.24 8.27
N THR A 134 12.22 4.93 8.73
CA THR A 134 11.32 4.05 7.99
C THR A 134 10.84 4.73 6.71
N ALA A 135 10.42 5.99 6.80
CA ALA A 135 9.92 6.77 5.66
C ALA A 135 11.00 7.04 4.59
N GLN A 136 12.22 7.41 5.00
CA GLN A 136 13.33 7.75 4.08
C GLN A 136 14.05 6.55 3.48
N GLN A 137 13.51 5.33 3.63
CA GLN A 137 13.98 4.20 2.84
C GLN A 137 13.61 4.37 1.35
N ASP A 138 12.53 5.09 1.09
CA ASP A 138 12.25 5.62 -0.24
C ASP A 138 13.06 6.90 -0.45
N ALA A 139 13.95 6.89 -1.44
CA ALA A 139 14.85 8.00 -1.77
C ALA A 139 14.10 9.24 -2.28
N ALA A 140 12.78 9.17 -2.46
CA ALA A 140 11.95 10.27 -2.93
C ALA A 140 11.77 11.42 -1.93
N TYR A 141 12.17 11.29 -0.66
CA TYR A 141 11.95 12.31 0.39
C TYR A 141 13.24 12.77 1.09
N GLU A 142 13.59 14.05 0.93
CA GLU A 142 14.78 14.62 1.57
C GLU A 142 14.60 14.89 3.06
N VAL A 143 13.39 15.29 3.47
CA VAL A 143 13.08 15.67 4.86
C VAL A 143 11.74 15.10 5.27
N VAL A 144 11.64 14.62 6.51
CA VAL A 144 10.39 14.17 7.11
C VAL A 144 9.99 15.13 8.23
N ARG A 145 8.81 15.72 8.11
CA ARG A 145 8.17 16.53 9.15
C ARG A 145 7.20 15.65 9.94
N ILE A 146 7.22 15.73 11.27
CA ILE A 146 6.28 15.00 12.12
C ILE A 146 5.32 16.00 12.76
N VAL A 147 4.01 15.77 12.60
CA VAL A 147 2.96 16.58 13.22
C VAL A 147 2.08 15.69 14.07
N ARG A 148 1.87 16.11 15.32
CA ARG A 148 0.95 15.44 16.24
C ARG A 148 -0.41 16.11 16.25
N GLU A 149 -1.46 15.34 15.99
CA GLU A 149 -2.85 15.77 16.02
C GLU A 149 -3.63 14.94 17.04
N ASN A 150 -3.98 15.57 18.17
CA ASN A 150 -4.82 14.97 19.20
C ASN A 150 -6.18 15.65 19.22
N GLN A 151 -7.25 14.90 19.45
CA GLN A 151 -8.60 15.46 19.53
C GLN A 151 -8.68 16.56 20.60
N GLY A 152 -9.30 17.68 20.27
CA GLY A 152 -9.50 18.81 21.18
C GLY A 152 -8.23 19.61 21.52
N ARG A 153 -7.10 19.37 20.84
CA ARG A 153 -5.87 20.17 20.99
C ARG A 153 -5.36 20.68 19.63
N PRO A 154 -4.73 21.87 19.57
CA PRO A 154 -4.06 22.32 18.36
C PRO A 154 -2.99 21.31 17.90
N PRO A 155 -2.77 21.15 16.58
CA PRO A 155 -1.67 20.35 16.06
C PRO A 155 -0.32 20.84 16.62
N LYS A 156 0.52 19.91 17.06
CA LYS A 156 1.87 20.19 17.54
C LYS A 156 2.88 19.74 16.49
N ASP A 157 3.75 20.65 16.07
CA ASP A 157 4.90 20.32 15.23
C ASP A 157 5.99 19.67 16.09
N GLU A 158 6.40 18.44 15.75
CA GLU A 158 7.51 17.73 16.41
C GLU A 158 8.83 17.93 15.64
N GLY A 159 8.83 18.77 14.60
CA GLY A 159 10.01 19.18 13.86
C GLY A 159 10.16 18.50 12.50
N ARG A 160 11.21 18.95 11.80
CA ARG A 160 11.68 18.44 10.51
C ARG A 160 13.02 17.76 10.72
N HIS A 161 13.13 16.54 10.24
CA HIS A 161 14.27 15.67 10.55
C HIS A 161 14.71 14.88 9.32
N THR A 162 15.98 14.50 9.32
CA THR A 162 16.50 13.44 8.47
C THR A 162 16.95 12.23 9.30
N CYS A 163 16.95 11.06 8.70
CA CYS A 163 17.38 9.82 9.36
C CYS A 163 18.85 9.90 9.79
N GLY A 164 19.69 10.63 9.04
CA GLY A 164 21.09 10.86 9.40
C GLY A 164 21.28 11.64 10.70
N GLU A 165 20.40 12.61 10.98
CA GLU A 165 20.45 13.42 12.21
C GLU A 165 20.01 12.65 13.46
N LEU A 166 19.13 11.66 13.27
CA LEU A 166 18.47 10.95 14.35
C LEU A 166 19.16 9.65 14.76
N LYS A 167 20.04 9.10 13.92
CA LYS A 167 20.83 7.88 14.18
C LYS A 167 21.94 8.07 15.22
#